data_AF-A0A9D1EUC8-F1
#
_entry.id   AF-A0A9D1EUC8-F1
#
_cell.length_a   1.000
_cell.length_b   1.000
_cell.length_c   1.000
_cell.angle_alpha   90.00
_cell.angle_beta   90.00
_cell.angle_gamma   90.00
#
_symmetry.space_group_name_H-M   'P 1'
#
loop_
_entity.id
_entity.type
_entity.pdbx_description
1 polymer ?
#
loop_
_entity_poly.entity_id
_entity_poly.type
_entity_poly.pdbx_seq_one_letter_code
_entity_poly.pdbx_strand_id
1 'polypeptide(L)'
;MIYQIDAKGRQCPIPVVETKKALAGAAEGDVVETLVDNEIAVQNLEKMAAQKGLVYSHTQEGPGCWRVRIKAGGAAGANGAVLPAGNGGANGPDSSAGLSNAGSVDAAAAAGNGSAAGTGAAGTVTGGAVDGNAGAPGGKGTVVVISADHMGEGDEGLGRLLVKSFLYALTSRDELPETLILYNGGAKLSVEGAETLEDLKVLEAGGVEILTCGTCLNHYGLTEKLRVGSVSNMYAICEKLMTAAKVVKI
;
A
#
# COMPACT_ATOMS: atom_id res chain seq x y z
N MET A 1 -1.61 27.63 4.78
CA MET A 1 -0.41 27.24 5.58
C MET A 1 0.31 26.11 4.86
N ILE A 2 1.61 25.95 5.10
CA ILE A 2 2.40 24.82 4.58
C ILE A 2 2.85 23.95 5.76
N TYR A 3 2.56 22.64 5.70
CA TYR A 3 3.04 21.64 6.65
C TYR A 3 4.19 20.87 6.00
N GLN A 4 5.34 20.77 6.66
CA GLN A 4 6.49 20.04 6.13
C GLN A 4 6.72 18.74 6.90
N ILE A 5 6.97 17.65 6.16
CA ILE A 5 7.27 16.32 6.68
C ILE A 5 8.57 15.86 6.03
N ASP A 6 9.60 15.54 6.82
CA ASP A 6 10.79 14.85 6.33
C ASP A 6 10.67 13.34 6.58
N ALA A 7 10.41 12.60 5.51
CA ALA A 7 10.24 11.15 5.53
C ALA A 7 11.36 10.42 4.77
N LYS A 8 12.50 11.06 4.52
CA LYS A 8 13.68 10.40 3.94
C LYS A 8 14.18 9.29 4.86
N GLY A 9 14.66 8.20 4.29
CA GLY A 9 15.08 6.99 4.99
C GLY A 9 13.93 6.18 5.59
N ARG A 10 12.67 6.62 5.46
CA ARG A 10 11.51 5.91 5.98
C ARG A 10 10.90 5.03 4.90
N GLN A 11 10.81 3.74 5.18
CA GLN A 11 10.10 2.82 4.29
C GLN A 11 8.59 3.07 4.35
N CYS A 12 7.92 2.88 3.20
CA CYS A 12 6.47 2.78 3.14
C CYS A 12 6.01 1.70 4.14
N PRO A 13 4.99 1.95 5.00
CA PRO A 13 3.93 2.94 4.81
C PRO A 13 4.20 4.34 5.38
N ILE A 14 5.25 4.57 6.16
CA ILE A 14 5.39 5.76 7.01
C ILE A 14 5.15 7.12 6.31
N PRO A 15 5.79 7.44 5.17
CA PRO A 15 5.60 8.74 4.52
C PRO A 15 4.14 9.05 4.20
N VAL A 16 3.37 8.03 3.80
CA VAL A 16 1.97 8.18 3.45
C VAL A 16 1.08 8.33 4.71
N VAL A 17 1.43 7.72 5.86
CA VAL A 17 0.64 7.80 7.11
C VAL A 17 0.72 9.25 7.56
N GLU A 18 1.95 9.74 7.69
CA GLU A 18 2.24 11.05 8.24
C GLU A 18 1.63 12.14 7.36
N THR A 19 1.75 12.00 6.04
CA THR A 19 1.12 12.91 5.08
C THR A 19 -0.40 12.89 5.22
N LYS A 20 -1.05 11.71 5.27
CA LYS A 20 -2.50 11.59 5.42
C LYS A 20 -2.98 12.18 6.75
N LYS A 21 -2.23 11.97 7.83
CA LYS A 21 -2.53 12.53 9.15
C LYS A 21 -2.43 14.05 9.16
N ALA A 22 -1.40 14.61 8.53
CA ALA A 22 -1.25 16.05 8.36
C ALA A 22 -2.39 16.63 7.53
N LEU A 23 -2.75 16.00 6.41
CA LEU A 23 -3.88 16.42 5.57
C LEU A 23 -5.22 16.41 6.32
N ALA A 24 -5.45 15.43 7.20
CA ALA A 24 -6.68 15.35 7.99
C ALA A 24 -6.81 16.45 9.06
N GLY A 25 -5.69 17.02 9.51
CA GLY A 25 -5.65 18.13 10.46
C GLY A 25 -5.48 19.51 9.82
N ALA A 26 -5.30 19.58 8.50
CA ALA A 26 -5.06 20.81 7.76
C ALA A 26 -6.37 21.49 7.33
N ALA A 27 -6.38 22.82 7.27
CA ALA A 27 -7.53 23.57 6.78
C ALA A 27 -7.65 23.47 5.24
N GLU A 28 -8.86 23.67 4.71
CA GLU A 28 -9.04 23.75 3.26
C GLU A 28 -8.17 24.85 2.66
N GLY A 29 -7.43 24.52 1.60
CA GLY A 29 -6.46 25.40 0.96
C GLY A 29 -5.01 25.17 1.40
N ASP A 30 -4.77 24.54 2.55
CA ASP A 30 -3.41 24.27 3.05
C ASP A 30 -2.65 23.27 2.18
N VAL A 31 -1.33 23.28 2.28
CA VAL A 31 -0.46 22.36 1.52
C VAL A 31 0.39 21.54 2.48
N VAL A 32 0.41 20.23 2.29
CA VAL A 32 1.35 19.31 2.95
C VAL A 32 2.48 18.99 1.98
N GLU A 33 3.71 19.28 2.39
CA GLU A 33 4.95 18.97 1.67
C GLU A 33 5.68 17.82 2.35
N THR A 34 5.86 16.72 1.63
CA THR A 34 6.54 15.52 2.13
C THR A 34 7.82 15.30 1.35
N LEU A 35 8.95 15.29 2.06
CA LEU A 35 10.26 14.95 1.51
C LEU A 35 10.49 13.45 1.58
N VAL A 36 10.84 12.86 0.45
CA VAL A 36 11.12 11.43 0.30
C VAL A 36 12.38 11.20 -0.52
N ASP A 37 12.96 10.02 -0.39
CA ASP A 37 14.27 9.69 -0.95
C ASP A 37 14.23 8.64 -2.08
N ASN A 38 13.04 8.32 -2.57
CA ASN A 38 12.87 7.38 -3.68
C ASN A 38 11.59 7.68 -4.46
N GLU A 39 11.63 7.36 -5.75
CA GLU A 39 10.53 7.59 -6.69
C GLU A 39 9.27 6.77 -6.37
N ILE A 40 9.43 5.58 -5.78
CA ILE A 40 8.30 4.73 -5.35
C ILE A 40 7.49 5.42 -4.25
N ALA A 41 8.15 6.13 -3.32
CA ALA A 41 7.49 6.91 -2.29
C ALA A 41 6.72 8.10 -2.90
N VAL A 42 7.25 8.74 -3.95
CA VAL A 42 6.53 9.77 -4.71
C VAL A 42 5.25 9.18 -5.30
N GLN A 43 5.36 8.10 -6.08
CA GLN A 43 4.22 7.44 -6.71
C GLN A 43 3.16 6.98 -5.68
N ASN A 44 3.57 6.53 -4.50
CA ASN A 44 2.65 6.13 -3.43
C ASN A 44 1.87 7.33 -2.86
N LEU A 45 2.52 8.48 -2.66
CA LEU A 45 1.88 9.70 -2.18
C LEU A 45 0.92 10.28 -3.23
N GLU A 46 1.31 10.28 -4.50
CA GLU A 46 0.47 10.72 -5.62
C GLU A 46 -0.78 9.85 -5.76
N LYS A 47 -0.63 8.53 -5.69
CA LYS A 47 -1.78 7.60 -5.71
C LYS A 47 -2.72 7.85 -4.54
N MET A 48 -2.19 8.05 -3.33
CA MET A 48 -3.02 8.37 -2.16
C MET A 48 -3.78 9.68 -2.35
N ALA A 49 -3.13 10.72 -2.87
CA ALA A 49 -3.78 11.99 -3.17
C ALA A 49 -4.86 11.84 -4.25
N ALA A 50 -4.56 11.14 -5.35
CA ALA A 50 -5.50 10.87 -6.44
C ALA A 50 -6.73 10.10 -5.96
N GLN A 51 -6.55 9.05 -5.14
CA GLN A 51 -7.66 8.28 -4.55
C GLN A 51 -8.58 9.14 -3.68
N LYS A 52 -8.04 10.20 -3.07
CA LYS A 52 -8.81 11.16 -2.27
C LYS A 52 -9.36 12.33 -3.08
N GLY A 53 -9.14 12.36 -4.39
CA GLY A 53 -9.52 13.47 -5.26
C GLY A 53 -8.78 14.78 -4.92
N LEU A 54 -7.59 14.69 -4.31
CA LEU A 54 -6.80 15.85 -3.91
C LEU A 54 -5.90 16.32 -5.06
N VAL A 55 -5.56 17.61 -5.02
CA VAL A 55 -4.64 18.25 -5.97
C VAL A 55 -3.21 18.07 -5.46
N TYR A 56 -2.28 17.59 -6.32
CA TYR A 56 -0.91 17.27 -5.90
C TYR A 56 0.15 17.61 -6.96
N SER A 57 1.41 17.62 -6.59
CA SER A 57 2.56 17.74 -7.50
C SER A 57 3.81 17.15 -6.85
N HIS A 58 4.87 16.92 -7.61
CA HIS A 58 6.18 16.65 -7.04
C HIS A 58 7.28 17.44 -7.77
N THR A 59 8.43 17.57 -7.12
CA THR A 59 9.65 18.15 -7.69
C THR A 59 10.84 17.35 -7.21
N GLN A 60 11.77 17.04 -8.11
CA GLN A 60 13.06 16.45 -7.74
C GLN A 60 14.03 17.57 -7.35
N GLU A 61 14.44 17.60 -6.09
CA GLU A 61 15.34 18.64 -5.55
C GLU A 61 16.81 18.24 -5.60
N GLY A 62 17.09 16.96 -5.87
CA GLY A 62 18.42 16.41 -6.06
C GLY A 62 18.40 14.90 -6.33
N PRO A 63 19.57 14.28 -6.57
CA PRO A 63 19.67 12.83 -6.71
C PRO A 63 19.12 12.16 -5.45
N GLY A 64 18.12 11.29 -5.59
CA GLY A 64 17.54 10.61 -4.45
C GLY A 64 16.74 11.52 -3.51
N CYS A 65 16.28 12.70 -3.94
CA CYS A 65 15.52 13.63 -3.08
C CYS A 65 14.35 14.26 -3.86
N TRP A 66 13.13 14.03 -3.38
CA TRP A 66 11.90 14.56 -3.96
C TRP A 66 11.05 15.23 -2.91
N ARG A 67 10.38 16.31 -3.31
CA ARG A 67 9.32 16.97 -2.54
C ARG A 67 7.99 16.70 -3.21
N VAL A 68 7.05 16.11 -2.48
CA VAL A 68 5.65 15.94 -2.93
C VAL A 68 4.79 16.96 -2.21
N ARG A 69 3.96 17.71 -2.93
CA ARG A 69 3.05 18.73 -2.38
C ARG A 69 1.61 18.29 -2.63
N ILE A 70 0.79 18.22 -1.59
CA ILE A 70 -0.64 17.84 -1.69
C ILE A 70 -1.47 18.93 -1.00
N LYS A 71 -2.46 19.47 -1.72
CA LYS A 71 -3.37 20.49 -1.19
C LYS A 71 -4.51 19.84 -0.41
N ALA A 72 -4.75 20.28 0.82
CA ALA A 72 -5.89 19.91 1.64
C ALA A 72 -7.15 20.64 1.18
N GLY A 73 -8.27 19.93 1.09
CA GLY A 73 -9.56 20.50 0.68
C GLY A 73 -9.64 20.85 -0.82
N GLY A 74 -10.81 20.61 -1.39
CA GLY A 74 -11.08 20.63 -2.82
C GLY A 74 -11.10 19.22 -3.42
N ALA A 75 -12.28 18.80 -3.90
CA ALA A 75 -12.39 17.67 -4.81
C ALA A 75 -12.01 18.16 -6.21
N ALA A 76 -10.89 17.70 -6.75
CA ALA A 76 -10.69 17.72 -8.19
C ALA A 76 -11.50 16.57 -8.80
N GLY A 77 -12.23 16.86 -9.89
CA GLY A 77 -12.90 15.83 -10.69
C GLY A 77 -11.92 14.72 -11.09
N ALA A 78 -12.47 13.54 -11.40
CA ALA A 78 -11.72 12.33 -11.74
C ALA A 78 -10.49 12.64 -12.61
N ASN A 79 -9.32 12.23 -12.10
CA ASN A 79 -7.95 12.55 -12.54
C ASN A 79 -7.37 13.81 -11.89
N GLY A 80 -6.70 13.60 -10.75
CA GLY A 80 -6.09 14.63 -9.89
C GLY A 80 -5.38 15.73 -10.67
N ALA A 81 -5.79 16.97 -10.44
CA ALA A 81 -5.15 18.13 -11.03
C ALA A 81 -3.73 18.29 -10.45
N VAL A 82 -2.76 18.53 -11.32
CA VAL A 82 -1.36 18.77 -10.94
C VAL A 82 -1.22 20.22 -10.48
N LEU A 83 -0.69 20.48 -9.27
CA LEU A 83 -0.34 21.84 -8.87
C LEU A 83 0.72 22.40 -9.84
N PRO A 84 0.61 23.67 -10.28
CA PRO A 84 1.67 24.28 -11.08
C PRO A 84 2.99 24.24 -10.30
N ALA A 85 4.09 23.93 -10.99
CA ALA A 85 5.43 23.95 -10.41
C ALA A 85 5.68 25.34 -9.79
N GLY A 86 5.79 25.39 -8.47
CA GLY A 86 6.06 26.63 -7.76
C GLY A 86 7.53 26.99 -7.94
N ASN A 87 7.82 28.13 -8.55
CA ASN A 87 9.18 28.68 -8.55
C ASN A 87 9.57 28.99 -7.10
N GLY A 88 10.67 28.38 -6.65
CA GLY A 88 11.28 28.67 -5.36
C GLY A 88 11.61 30.16 -5.25
N GLY A 89 10.91 30.85 -4.35
CA GLY A 89 11.22 32.20 -3.93
C GLY A 89 11.76 32.17 -2.52
N ALA A 90 13.08 32.35 -2.38
CA ALA A 90 13.70 32.69 -1.12
C ALA A 90 13.05 33.96 -0.55
N ASN A 91 12.73 33.94 0.75
CA ASN A 91 12.88 35.08 1.66
C ASN A 91 12.63 34.61 3.10
N GLY A 92 13.69 34.67 3.92
CA GLY A 92 13.54 34.83 5.37
C GLY A 92 12.96 36.22 5.69
N PRO A 93 12.63 36.48 6.97
CA PRO A 93 13.72 36.85 7.86
C PRO A 93 13.71 36.13 9.22
N ASP A 94 14.93 36.10 9.76
CA ASP A 94 15.31 35.95 11.16
C ASP A 94 14.30 36.52 12.17
N SER A 95 13.93 35.71 13.16
CA SER A 95 13.79 36.21 14.53
C SER A 95 14.19 35.13 15.53
N SER A 96 15.44 35.21 15.96
CA SER A 96 15.96 34.57 17.16
C SER A 96 15.17 34.95 18.43
N ALA A 97 14.68 33.94 19.15
CA ALA A 97 14.49 33.91 20.60
C ALA A 97 14.29 32.41 20.93
N GLY A 98 15.12 31.69 21.68
CA GLY A 98 15.94 32.05 22.82
C GLY A 98 15.52 31.14 23.98
N LEU A 99 16.52 30.56 24.66
CA LEU A 99 16.48 29.71 25.87
C LEU A 99 16.48 28.18 25.59
N SER A 100 17.63 27.49 25.57
CA SER A 100 18.54 27.10 26.69
C SER A 100 17.88 26.07 27.63
N ASN A 101 18.48 24.99 28.13
CA ASN A 101 19.83 24.41 28.08
C ASN A 101 19.76 23.02 28.76
N ALA A 102 20.77 22.20 28.48
CA ALA A 102 21.44 21.25 29.37
C ALA A 102 20.77 19.93 29.78
N GLY A 103 21.51 18.85 29.51
CA GLY A 103 21.34 17.56 30.16
C GLY A 103 22.13 16.42 29.54
N SER A 104 23.43 16.61 29.30
CA SER A 104 24.36 15.53 28.97
C SER A 104 24.56 14.58 30.16
N VAL A 105 24.62 13.27 29.92
CA VAL A 105 25.69 12.41 30.43
C VAL A 105 25.78 11.13 29.59
N ASP A 106 27.00 10.84 29.14
CA ASP A 106 27.45 9.58 28.59
C ASP A 106 27.40 8.44 29.64
N ALA A 107 27.16 7.21 29.19
CA ALA A 107 27.78 6.02 29.78
C ALA A 107 27.82 4.87 28.76
N ALA A 108 29.03 4.35 28.55
CA ALA A 108 29.38 3.28 27.66
C ALA A 108 29.20 1.87 28.27
N ALA A 109 29.30 0.86 27.38
CA ALA A 109 29.72 -0.53 27.61
C ALA A 109 28.73 -1.45 28.37
N ALA A 110 28.61 -2.76 28.11
CA ALA A 110 29.12 -3.68 27.09
C ALA A 110 28.39 -5.04 27.28
N ALA A 111 28.36 -5.83 26.20
CA ALA A 111 28.45 -7.30 26.10
C ALA A 111 27.54 -8.24 26.93
N GLY A 112 27.01 -9.27 26.25
CA GLY A 112 27.02 -10.63 26.78
C GLY A 112 25.80 -11.51 26.49
N ASN A 113 25.88 -12.25 25.37
CA ASN A 113 25.42 -13.63 25.11
C ASN A 113 24.27 -14.28 25.88
N GLY A 114 23.40 -14.95 25.12
CA GLY A 114 22.54 -16.02 25.63
C GLY A 114 21.71 -16.72 24.56
N SER A 115 22.34 -17.60 23.78
CA SER A 115 21.64 -18.63 23.01
C SER A 115 21.10 -19.70 23.96
N ALA A 116 19.82 -20.08 23.80
CA ALA A 116 19.33 -21.37 24.25
C ALA A 116 18.22 -21.88 23.34
N ALA A 117 18.54 -22.94 22.60
CA ALA A 117 17.59 -23.84 22.00
C ALA A 117 16.73 -24.51 23.09
N GLY A 118 15.43 -24.64 22.84
CA GLY A 118 14.50 -25.38 23.68
C GLY A 118 13.58 -26.23 22.81
N THR A 119 13.93 -27.51 22.69
CA THR A 119 13.11 -28.59 22.14
C THR A 119 11.89 -28.87 23.03
N GLY A 120 10.71 -29.12 22.45
CA GLY A 120 9.54 -29.52 23.24
C GLY A 120 8.29 -29.83 22.41
N ALA A 121 8.26 -31.06 21.87
CA ALA A 121 7.12 -31.95 21.60
C ALA A 121 5.69 -31.42 21.35
N ALA A 122 5.20 -31.77 20.15
CA ALA A 122 3.90 -32.39 19.82
C ALA A 122 2.68 -32.05 20.71
N GLY A 123 1.85 -31.13 20.22
CA GLY A 123 0.44 -31.00 20.61
C GLY A 123 -0.45 -31.16 19.38
N THR A 124 -1.27 -32.20 19.37
CA THR A 124 -2.33 -32.49 18.38
C THR A 124 -3.27 -31.29 18.19
N VAL A 125 -3.34 -30.73 16.98
CA VAL A 125 -4.39 -29.77 16.60
C VAL A 125 -5.59 -30.56 16.08
N THR A 126 -6.59 -30.72 16.93
CA THR A 126 -7.93 -31.16 16.51
C THR A 126 -8.62 -29.97 15.84
N GLY A 127 -9.03 -30.16 14.58
CA GLY A 127 -9.78 -29.17 13.82
C GLY A 127 -11.06 -28.75 14.53
N GLY A 128 -11.18 -27.45 14.79
CA GLY A 128 -12.44 -26.79 15.13
C GLY A 128 -12.81 -25.87 13.98
N ALA A 129 -13.88 -26.22 13.27
CA ALA A 129 -14.55 -25.30 12.36
C ALA A 129 -14.99 -24.06 13.15
N VAL A 130 -14.63 -22.88 12.66
CA VAL A 130 -15.19 -21.61 13.15
C VAL A 130 -16.24 -21.13 12.15
N ASP A 131 -17.43 -21.73 12.24
CA ASP A 131 -18.65 -21.08 11.77
C ASP A 131 -19.06 -20.04 12.82
N GLY A 132 -19.12 -18.77 12.43
CA GLY A 132 -19.45 -17.71 13.38
C GLY A 132 -19.38 -16.31 12.81
N ASN A 133 -20.20 -16.07 11.78
CA ASN A 133 -20.58 -14.75 11.29
C ASN A 133 -20.92 -13.79 12.46
N ALA A 134 -20.00 -12.88 12.76
CA ALA A 134 -20.31 -11.67 13.52
C ALA A 134 -20.51 -10.55 12.50
N GLY A 135 -21.78 -10.17 12.29
CA GLY A 135 -22.17 -9.10 11.38
C GLY A 135 -21.47 -7.79 11.72
N ALA A 136 -20.51 -7.42 10.89
CA ALA A 136 -19.83 -6.14 10.90
C ALA A 136 -20.63 -5.11 10.06
N PRO A 137 -20.47 -3.80 10.32
CA PRO A 137 -21.27 -2.75 9.68
C PRO A 137 -21.15 -2.85 8.16
N GLY A 138 -22.27 -2.67 7.44
CA GLY A 138 -22.43 -2.97 6.02
C GLY A 138 -21.31 -2.41 5.14
N GLY A 139 -20.26 -3.21 4.96
CA GLY A 139 -19.20 -2.93 4.01
C GLY A 139 -19.72 -3.04 2.58
N LYS A 140 -18.92 -2.60 1.62
CA LYS A 140 -19.26 -2.72 0.21
C LYS A 140 -18.60 -3.96 -0.37
N GLY A 141 -19.39 -4.78 -1.05
CA GLY A 141 -18.93 -5.89 -1.88
C GLY A 141 -18.12 -6.99 -1.18
N THR A 142 -17.70 -7.95 -2.01
CA THR A 142 -16.74 -9.00 -1.61
C THR A 142 -15.35 -8.62 -2.11
N VAL A 143 -14.35 -8.70 -1.23
CA VAL A 143 -12.93 -8.58 -1.58
C VAL A 143 -12.29 -9.95 -1.54
N VAL A 144 -11.66 -10.35 -2.64
CA VAL A 144 -10.85 -11.58 -2.70
C VAL A 144 -9.38 -11.21 -2.59
N VAL A 145 -8.65 -11.91 -1.73
CA VAL A 145 -7.21 -11.71 -1.51
C VAL A 145 -6.47 -12.96 -1.94
N ILE A 146 -5.52 -12.81 -2.86
CA ILE A 146 -4.63 -13.90 -3.29
C ILE A 146 -3.22 -13.56 -2.85
N SER A 147 -2.72 -14.31 -1.88
CA SER A 147 -1.45 -14.03 -1.19
C SER A 147 -0.25 -14.83 -1.69
N ALA A 148 -0.50 -15.79 -2.58
CA ALA A 148 0.50 -16.69 -3.14
C ALA A 148 0.26 -16.93 -4.64
N ASP A 149 1.26 -17.44 -5.35
CA ASP A 149 1.15 -17.89 -6.75
C ASP A 149 0.57 -19.30 -6.89
N HIS A 150 0.02 -19.82 -5.79
CA HIS A 150 -0.57 -21.15 -5.64
C HIS A 150 -1.69 -21.08 -4.58
N MET A 151 -2.56 -22.08 -4.56
CA MET A 151 -3.67 -22.20 -3.60
C MET A 151 -3.50 -23.44 -2.72
N GLY A 152 -3.57 -23.23 -1.40
CA GLY A 152 -3.32 -24.27 -0.40
C GLY A 152 -1.83 -24.57 -0.23
N GLU A 153 -1.49 -25.42 0.74
CA GLU A 153 -0.10 -25.82 0.99
C GLU A 153 0.09 -27.30 0.60
N GLY A 154 1.29 -27.66 0.14
CA GLY A 154 1.61 -29.04 -0.26
C GLY A 154 2.31 -29.09 -1.62
N ASP A 155 1.74 -29.84 -2.57
CA ASP A 155 2.30 -29.96 -3.91
C ASP A 155 2.18 -28.64 -4.70
N GLU A 156 3.31 -28.07 -5.10
CA GLU A 156 3.35 -26.75 -5.78
C GLU A 156 2.63 -26.77 -7.13
N GLY A 157 2.74 -27.86 -7.90
CA GLY A 157 2.12 -27.98 -9.21
C GLY A 157 0.60 -28.01 -9.11
N LEU A 158 0.09 -28.79 -8.15
CA LEU A 158 -1.31 -28.81 -7.80
C LEU A 158 -1.77 -27.44 -7.31
N GLY A 159 -1.03 -26.79 -6.42
CA GLY A 159 -1.38 -25.46 -5.90
C GLY A 159 -1.50 -24.41 -7.02
N ARG A 160 -0.62 -24.43 -8.01
CA ARG A 160 -0.70 -23.57 -9.21
C ARG A 160 -1.92 -23.89 -10.08
N LEU A 161 -2.22 -25.18 -10.27
CA LEU A 161 -3.42 -25.61 -10.99
C LEU A 161 -4.69 -25.15 -10.28
N LEU A 162 -4.72 -25.21 -8.94
CA LEU A 162 -5.87 -24.82 -8.12
C LEU A 162 -6.14 -23.32 -8.19
N VAL A 163 -5.12 -22.45 -8.07
CA VAL A 163 -5.34 -21.00 -8.17
C VAL A 163 -5.81 -20.59 -9.57
N LYS A 164 -5.29 -21.23 -10.61
CA LYS A 164 -5.77 -21.06 -11.99
C LYS A 164 -7.23 -21.48 -12.14
N SER A 165 -7.57 -22.67 -11.66
CA SER A 165 -8.95 -23.19 -11.70
C SER A 165 -9.92 -22.33 -10.90
N PHE A 166 -9.47 -21.77 -9.77
CA PHE A 166 -10.26 -20.84 -8.97
C PHE A 166 -10.56 -19.54 -9.74
N LEU A 167 -9.55 -18.91 -10.34
CA LEU A 167 -9.74 -17.68 -11.12
C LEU A 167 -10.65 -17.92 -12.33
N TYR A 168 -10.45 -19.02 -13.05
CA TYR A 168 -11.36 -19.42 -14.12
C TYR A 168 -12.81 -19.59 -13.61
N ALA A 169 -13.03 -20.33 -12.52
CA ALA A 169 -14.36 -20.51 -11.94
C ALA A 169 -14.98 -19.18 -11.47
N LEU A 170 -14.16 -18.25 -10.97
CA LEU A 170 -14.58 -16.92 -10.55
C LEU A 170 -15.16 -16.09 -11.72
N THR A 171 -14.61 -16.23 -12.93
CA THR A 171 -15.12 -15.55 -14.14
C THR A 171 -16.54 -15.98 -14.51
N SER A 172 -16.98 -17.15 -14.05
CA SER A 172 -18.27 -17.77 -14.40
C SER A 172 -19.34 -17.57 -13.33
N ARG A 173 -19.08 -16.74 -12.31
CA ARG A 173 -20.06 -16.46 -11.25
C ARG A 173 -21.05 -15.39 -11.69
N ASP A 174 -22.31 -15.55 -11.27
CA ASP A 174 -23.34 -14.52 -11.44
C ASP A 174 -22.99 -13.22 -10.69
N GLU A 175 -22.41 -13.36 -9.50
CA GLU A 175 -21.92 -12.26 -8.68
C GLU A 175 -20.39 -12.32 -8.55
N LEU A 176 -19.74 -11.33 -9.18
CA LEU A 176 -18.30 -11.12 -9.12
C LEU A 176 -17.88 -10.38 -7.83
N PRO A 177 -16.65 -10.57 -7.33
CA PRO A 177 -16.13 -9.73 -6.27
C PRO A 177 -15.99 -8.28 -6.74
N GLU A 178 -16.10 -7.33 -5.80
CA GLU A 178 -15.85 -5.92 -6.10
C GLU A 178 -14.36 -5.67 -6.34
N THR A 179 -13.49 -6.35 -5.58
CA THR A 179 -12.04 -6.14 -5.67
C THR A 179 -11.29 -7.45 -5.52
N LEU A 180 -10.21 -7.61 -6.29
CA LEU A 180 -9.24 -8.67 -6.17
C LEU A 180 -7.87 -8.07 -5.82
N ILE A 181 -7.31 -8.47 -4.67
CA ILE A 181 -6.04 -7.97 -4.16
C ILE A 181 -4.97 -9.06 -4.30
N LEU A 182 -3.91 -8.74 -5.03
CA LEU A 182 -2.75 -9.60 -5.28
C LEU A 182 -1.54 -9.05 -4.52
N TYR A 183 -1.01 -9.80 -3.57
CA TYR A 183 0.24 -9.45 -2.88
C TYR A 183 1.11 -10.67 -2.62
N ASN A 184 2.36 -10.42 -2.22
CA ASN A 184 3.37 -11.45 -2.04
C ASN A 184 3.45 -12.32 -3.32
N GLY A 185 3.40 -13.65 -3.24
CA GLY A 185 3.46 -14.51 -4.41
C GLY A 185 2.35 -14.23 -5.44
N GLY A 186 1.18 -13.80 -4.98
CA GLY A 186 0.03 -13.49 -5.86
C GLY A 186 0.30 -12.37 -6.87
N ALA A 187 1.29 -11.51 -6.62
CA ALA A 187 1.70 -10.47 -7.57
C ALA A 187 2.21 -11.03 -8.91
N LYS A 188 2.62 -12.31 -8.94
CA LYS A 188 3.06 -13.00 -10.17
C LYS A 188 1.89 -13.41 -11.07
N LEU A 189 0.64 -13.32 -10.61
CA LEU A 189 -0.52 -13.80 -11.35
C LEU A 189 -1.03 -12.78 -12.40
N SER A 190 -0.72 -11.49 -12.23
CA SER A 190 -1.20 -10.38 -13.08
C SER A 190 -0.16 -9.86 -14.08
N VAL A 191 0.93 -10.58 -14.28
CA VAL A 191 2.06 -10.14 -15.11
C VAL A 191 2.15 -10.92 -16.43
N GLU A 192 2.93 -10.38 -17.37
CA GLU A 192 3.23 -11.02 -18.64
C GLU A 192 3.77 -12.45 -18.44
N GLY A 193 3.19 -13.40 -19.17
CA GLY A 193 3.54 -14.82 -19.10
C GLY A 193 2.81 -15.62 -18.02
N ALA A 194 2.01 -14.99 -17.15
CA ALA A 194 1.20 -15.72 -16.18
C ALA A 194 0.05 -16.48 -16.86
N GLU A 195 -0.14 -17.75 -16.48
CA GLU A 195 -1.24 -18.58 -17.02
C GLU A 195 -2.63 -18.10 -16.60
N THR A 196 -2.70 -17.25 -15.58
CA THR A 196 -3.92 -16.65 -15.02
C THR A 196 -4.29 -15.31 -15.66
N LEU A 197 -3.45 -14.80 -16.57
CA LEU A 197 -3.56 -13.43 -17.05
C LEU A 197 -4.86 -13.15 -17.81
N GLU A 198 -5.30 -14.08 -18.67
CA GLU A 198 -6.53 -13.90 -19.45
C GLU A 198 -7.79 -13.97 -18.57
N ASP A 199 -7.83 -14.86 -17.58
CA ASP A 199 -8.94 -14.93 -16.63
C ASP A 199 -9.06 -13.62 -15.82
N LEU A 200 -7.93 -13.05 -15.39
CA LEU A 200 -7.92 -11.76 -14.70
C LEU A 200 -8.40 -10.62 -15.60
N LYS A 201 -8.08 -10.62 -16.90
CA LYS A 201 -8.59 -9.61 -17.84
C LYS A 201 -10.10 -9.74 -18.04
N VAL A 202 -10.63 -10.96 -18.06
CA VAL A 202 -12.08 -11.20 -18.09
C VAL A 202 -12.75 -10.63 -16.84
N LEU A 203 -12.16 -10.86 -15.66
CA LEU A 203 -12.67 -10.29 -14.40
C LEU A 203 -12.62 -8.76 -14.41
N GLU A 204 -11.51 -8.15 -14.85
CA GLU A 204 -11.38 -6.69 -14.95
C GLU A 204 -12.41 -6.10 -15.92
N ALA A 205 -12.61 -6.73 -17.08
CA ALA A 205 -13.65 -6.34 -18.04
C ALA A 205 -15.08 -6.52 -17.47
N GLY A 206 -15.26 -7.47 -16.55
CA GLY A 206 -16.49 -7.67 -15.77
C GLY A 206 -16.71 -6.66 -14.64
N GLY A 207 -15.79 -5.70 -14.46
CA GLY A 207 -15.90 -4.63 -13.46
C GLY A 207 -15.23 -4.95 -12.12
N VAL A 208 -14.48 -6.05 -12.01
CA VAL A 208 -13.67 -6.34 -10.82
C VAL A 208 -12.46 -5.41 -10.76
N GLU A 209 -12.30 -4.66 -9.68
CA GLU A 209 -11.09 -3.87 -9.47
C GLU A 209 -9.92 -4.78 -9.09
N ILE A 210 -8.85 -4.80 -9.87
CA ILE A 210 -7.66 -5.63 -9.59
C ILE A 210 -6.51 -4.77 -9.08
N LEU A 211 -6.05 -5.06 -7.86
CA LEU A 211 -5.00 -4.33 -7.16
C LEU A 211 -3.79 -5.23 -6.93
N THR A 212 -2.65 -4.91 -7.54
CA THR A 212 -1.40 -5.66 -7.35
C THR A 212 -0.41 -4.87 -6.49
N CYS A 213 0.11 -5.47 -5.42
CA CYS A 213 1.04 -4.81 -4.50
C CYS A 213 2.34 -4.36 -5.21
N GLY A 214 2.57 -3.04 -5.28
CA GLY A 214 3.75 -2.47 -5.95
C GLY A 214 5.08 -2.87 -5.33
N THR A 215 5.16 -2.99 -4.00
CA THR A 215 6.37 -3.48 -3.33
C THR A 215 6.72 -4.89 -3.76
N CYS A 216 5.73 -5.76 -3.96
CA CYS A 216 5.94 -7.14 -4.42
C CYS A 216 6.40 -7.17 -5.88
N LEU A 217 5.78 -6.37 -6.75
CA LEU A 217 6.22 -6.24 -8.14
C LEU A 217 7.68 -5.78 -8.22
N ASN A 218 8.05 -4.76 -7.45
CA ASN A 218 9.43 -4.29 -7.39
C ASN A 218 10.38 -5.38 -6.87
N HIS A 219 10.03 -6.02 -5.76
CA HIS A 219 10.84 -7.08 -5.16
C HIS A 219 11.14 -8.24 -6.13
N TYR A 220 10.16 -8.63 -6.95
CA TYR A 220 10.34 -9.69 -7.94
C TYR A 220 10.85 -9.21 -9.31
N GLY A 221 11.13 -7.91 -9.48
CA GLY A 221 11.55 -7.35 -10.78
C GLY A 221 10.47 -7.42 -11.87
N LEU A 222 9.20 -7.28 -11.48
CA LEU A 222 8.03 -7.45 -12.34
C LEU A 222 7.26 -6.16 -12.63
N THR A 223 7.73 -5.00 -12.17
CA THR A 223 7.03 -3.70 -12.32
C THR A 223 6.59 -3.44 -13.76
N GLU A 224 7.50 -3.54 -14.73
CA GLU A 224 7.21 -3.32 -16.16
C GLU A 224 6.44 -4.46 -16.83
N LYS A 225 6.21 -5.55 -16.11
CA LYS A 225 5.53 -6.75 -16.60
C LYS A 225 4.07 -6.81 -16.18
N LEU A 226 3.55 -5.88 -15.37
CA LEU A 226 2.13 -5.85 -15.05
C LEU A 226 1.31 -5.68 -16.34
N ARG A 227 0.29 -6.52 -16.53
CA ARG A 227 -0.54 -6.53 -17.75
C ARG A 227 -2.04 -6.43 -17.49
N VAL A 228 -2.47 -6.58 -16.23
CA VAL A 228 -3.88 -6.47 -15.81
C VAL A 228 -3.95 -5.87 -14.40
N GLY A 229 -4.95 -5.04 -14.14
CA GLY A 229 -5.08 -4.32 -12.88
C GLY A 229 -4.13 -3.14 -12.74
N SER A 230 -4.12 -2.57 -11.54
CA SER A 230 -3.31 -1.41 -11.20
C SER A 230 -2.34 -1.69 -10.05
N VAL A 231 -1.22 -0.96 -10.03
CA VAL A 231 -0.25 -1.03 -8.94
C VAL A 231 -0.82 -0.34 -7.70
N SER A 232 -0.99 -1.11 -6.63
CA SER A 232 -1.50 -0.70 -5.34
C SER A 232 -0.40 -0.53 -4.29
N ASN A 233 -0.79 -0.09 -3.10
CA ASN A 233 0.04 0.02 -1.91
C ASN A 233 -0.73 -0.48 -0.68
N MET A 234 -0.04 -0.57 0.46
CA MET A 234 -0.66 -1.12 1.66
C MET A 234 -1.83 -0.27 2.19
N TYR A 235 -1.91 1.03 1.89
CA TYR A 235 -3.03 1.86 2.32
C TYR A 235 -4.31 1.51 1.60
N ALA A 236 -4.24 1.47 0.27
CA ALA A 236 -5.38 1.10 -0.55
C ALA A 236 -5.86 -0.30 -0.18
N ILE A 237 -4.92 -1.23 0.05
CA ILE A 237 -5.23 -2.59 0.52
C ILE A 237 -5.92 -2.56 1.88
N CYS A 238 -5.38 -1.87 2.89
CA CYS A 238 -6.00 -1.75 4.20
C CYS A 238 -7.40 -1.13 4.12
N GLU A 239 -7.58 -0.08 3.33
CA GLU A 239 -8.87 0.60 3.16
C GLU A 239 -9.90 -0.35 2.53
N LYS A 240 -9.53 -1.06 1.45
CA LYS A 240 -10.39 -2.07 0.82
C LYS A 240 -10.75 -3.19 1.77
N LEU A 241 -9.79 -3.73 2.52
CA LEU A 241 -10.03 -4.81 3.47
C LEU A 241 -10.93 -4.39 4.63
N MET A 242 -10.75 -3.18 5.17
CA MET A 242 -11.50 -2.69 6.32
C MET A 242 -12.91 -2.21 5.96
N THR A 243 -13.17 -1.90 4.68
CA THR A 243 -14.49 -1.45 4.20
C THR A 243 -15.28 -2.54 3.48
N ALA A 244 -14.69 -3.72 3.26
CA ALA A 244 -15.35 -4.85 2.63
C ALA A 244 -16.49 -5.40 3.51
N ALA A 245 -17.60 -5.81 2.90
CA ALA A 245 -18.61 -6.61 3.63
C ALA A 245 -18.11 -8.02 3.90
N LYS A 246 -17.32 -8.56 2.97
CA LYS A 246 -16.77 -9.91 3.06
C LYS A 246 -15.36 -9.94 2.49
N VAL A 247 -14.44 -10.55 3.24
CA VAL A 247 -13.09 -10.85 2.76
C VAL A 247 -12.96 -12.35 2.59
N VAL A 248 -12.56 -12.80 1.40
CA VAL A 248 -12.18 -14.19 1.11
C VAL A 248 -10.68 -14.19 0.82
N LYS A 249 -9.91 -14.81 1.72
CA LYS A 249 -8.46 -14.98 1.50
C LYS A 249 -8.17 -16.39 1.05
N ILE A 250 -7.35 -16.49 0.01
CA ILE A 250 -6.81 -17.73 -0.53
C ILE A 250 -5.29 -17.70 -0.64
#